data_AF-A0A7V0S1B1-F1
#
_entry.id   AF-A0A7V0S1B1-F1
#
_cell.length_a   1.000
_cell.length_b   1.000
_cell.length_c   1.000
_cell.angle_alpha   90.00
_cell.angle_beta   90.00
_cell.angle_gamma   90.00
#
_symmetry.space_group_name_H-M   'P 1'
#
loop_
_entity.id
_entity.type
_entity.pdbx_description
1 polymer ?
#
loop_
_entity_poly.entity_id
_entity_poly.type
_entity_poly.pdbx_seq_one_letter_code
_entity_poly.pdbx_strand_id
1 'polypeptide(L)'
;MNNHFIKLATLATTLLLFVSGCINPTENNGVPIARVYDKFLYANEVEDIFPENVSQNDSIQLLMAYADRWVRKQLLLNRAEKNLNDAQKNVTKQIEDYRS
;
A
#
# COMPACT_ATOMS: atom_id res chain seq x y z
N MET A 1 6.17 54.76 -0.29
CA MET A 1 4.90 54.09 0.08
C MET A 1 4.77 52.69 -0.53
N ASN A 2 5.89 52.01 -0.86
CA ASN A 2 5.87 50.74 -1.62
C ASN A 2 6.27 49.54 -0.76
N ASN A 3 6.99 49.76 0.35
CA ASN A 3 7.51 48.68 1.18
C ASN A 3 6.42 47.97 1.99
N HIS A 4 5.31 48.65 2.32
CA HIS A 4 4.17 48.02 2.99
C HIS A 4 3.39 47.10 2.04
N PHE A 5 3.21 47.53 0.78
CA PHE A 5 2.59 46.71 -0.26
C PHE A 5 3.44 45.50 -0.63
N ILE A 6 4.77 45.67 -0.74
CA ILE A 6 5.70 44.57 -1.01
C ILE A 6 5.69 43.56 0.15
N LYS A 7 5.69 44.03 1.42
CA LYS A 7 5.61 43.16 2.60
C LYS A 7 4.29 42.39 2.67
N LEU A 8 3.15 43.04 2.36
CA LEU A 8 1.85 42.38 2.30
C LEU A 8 1.82 41.29 1.21
N ALA A 9 2.37 41.59 0.03
CA ALA A 9 2.44 40.64 -1.07
C ALA A 9 3.33 39.43 -0.70
N THR A 10 4.50 39.65 -0.08
CA THR A 10 5.37 38.56 0.37
C THR A 10 4.72 37.69 1.46
N LEU A 11 3.96 38.30 2.37
CA LEU A 11 3.25 37.58 3.43
C LEU A 11 2.12 36.72 2.85
N ALA A 12 1.38 37.26 1.88
CA ALA A 12 0.31 36.54 1.19
C ALA A 12 0.84 35.34 0.38
N THR A 13 1.97 35.49 -0.31
CA THR A 13 2.60 34.39 -1.07
C THR A 13 3.14 33.30 -0.16
N THR A 14 3.69 33.67 1.01
CA THR A 14 4.18 32.70 1.99
C THR A 14 3.03 31.91 2.62
N LEU A 15 1.89 32.56 2.87
CA LEU A 15 0.69 31.92 3.39
C LEU A 15 0.05 30.94 2.38
N LEU A 16 0.15 31.22 1.08
CA LEU A 16 -0.37 30.36 0.01
C LEU A 16 0.42 29.05 -0.15
N LEU A 17 1.69 29.02 0.27
CA LEU A 17 2.56 27.83 0.17
C LEU A 17 2.30 26.76 1.24
N PHE A 18 1.53 27.07 2.29
CA PHE A 18 1.26 26.14 3.40
C PHE A 18 -0.03 25.32 3.25
N VAL A 19 -0.82 25.51 2.19
CA VAL A 19 -2.15 24.87 2.07
C VAL A 19 -2.14 23.49 1.37
N SER A 20 -0.98 22.89 1.15
CA SER A 20 -0.88 21.51 0.63
C SER A 20 -1.11 20.51 1.76
N GLY A 21 -2.37 20.34 2.18
CA GLY A 21 -2.77 19.30 3.13
C GLY A 21 -2.85 17.92 2.47
N CYS A 22 -2.31 16.89 3.14
CA CYS A 22 -2.44 15.49 2.71
C CYS A 22 -3.89 15.03 2.81
N ILE A 23 -4.51 14.79 1.67
CA ILE A 23 -5.73 13.98 1.57
C ILE A 23 -5.23 12.53 1.61
N ASN A 24 -5.50 11.79 2.70
CA ASN A 24 -5.34 10.34 2.67
C ASN A 24 -6.64 9.81 2.06
N PRO A 25 -6.68 9.41 0.77
CA PRO A 25 -7.79 8.61 0.30
C PRO A 25 -7.79 7.35 1.18
N THR A 26 -8.77 7.23 2.05
CA THR A 26 -9.11 5.93 2.62
C THR A 26 -9.63 5.11 1.46
N GLU A 27 -8.71 4.46 0.75
CA GLU A 27 -9.02 3.46 -0.24
C GLU A 27 -9.94 2.46 0.45
N ASN A 28 -11.16 2.30 -0.06
CA ASN A 28 -12.21 1.50 0.56
C ASN A 28 -11.92 0.02 0.31
N ASN A 29 -10.75 -0.44 0.77
CA ASN A 29 -10.24 -1.77 0.55
C ASN A 29 -10.90 -2.80 1.47
N GLY A 30 -11.91 -2.41 2.25
CA GLY A 30 -12.60 -3.28 3.19
C GLY A 30 -11.85 -3.46 4.52
N VAL A 31 -12.20 -4.52 5.26
CA VAL A 31 -11.65 -4.78 6.59
C VAL A 31 -10.31 -5.50 6.47
N PRO A 32 -9.21 -4.95 7.03
CA PRO A 32 -7.93 -5.65 7.04
C PRO A 32 -7.97 -6.84 8.00
N ILE A 33 -7.58 -8.02 7.53
CA ILE A 33 -7.54 -9.27 8.30
C ILE A 33 -6.12 -9.73 8.62
N ALA A 34 -5.11 -9.26 7.89
CA ALA A 34 -3.70 -9.45 8.21
C ALA A 34 -2.85 -8.27 7.70
N ARG A 35 -1.65 -8.08 8.28
CA ARG A 35 -0.71 -7.04 7.88
C ARG A 35 0.73 -7.52 7.96
N VAL A 36 1.53 -7.21 6.94
CA VAL A 36 2.98 -7.40 6.91
C VAL A 36 3.62 -6.12 6.38
N TYR A 37 4.35 -5.38 7.24
CA TYR A 37 4.91 -4.06 6.92
C TYR A 37 3.84 -3.06 6.42
N ASP A 38 3.96 -2.62 5.16
CA ASP A 38 3.06 -1.73 4.42
C ASP A 38 2.01 -2.47 3.61
N LYS A 39 2.03 -3.81 3.60
CA LYS A 39 1.06 -4.65 2.91
C LYS A 39 -0.05 -5.09 3.85
N PHE A 40 -1.27 -5.06 3.35
CA PHE A 40 -2.49 -5.49 4.04
C PHE A 40 -3.16 -6.60 3.23
N LEU A 41 -3.75 -7.56 3.93
CA LEU A 41 -4.69 -8.52 3.38
C LEU A 41 -6.07 -8.12 3.85
N TYR A 42 -7.00 -7.93 2.93
CA TYR A 42 -8.35 -7.49 3.20
C TYR A 42 -9.36 -8.63 3.09
N ALA A 43 -10.49 -8.49 3.79
CA ALA A 43 -11.54 -9.50 3.83
C ALA A 43 -12.16 -9.78 2.46
N ASN A 44 -12.29 -8.76 1.61
CA ASN A 44 -12.80 -8.90 0.24
C ASN A 44 -11.85 -9.68 -0.69
N GLU A 45 -10.54 -9.67 -0.42
CA GLU A 45 -9.54 -10.43 -1.21
C GLU A 45 -9.59 -11.95 -0.92
N VAL A 46 -10.35 -12.37 0.09
CA VAL A 46 -10.44 -13.77 0.51
C VAL A 46 -11.84 -14.34 0.39
N GLU A 47 -12.81 -13.61 -0.15
CA GLU A 47 -14.18 -14.11 -0.33
C GLU A 47 -14.22 -15.35 -1.24
N ASP A 48 -13.36 -15.40 -2.25
CA ASP A 48 -13.33 -16.48 -3.24
C ASP A 48 -12.65 -17.76 -2.75
N ILE A 49 -12.08 -17.78 -1.54
CA ILE A 49 -11.40 -18.99 -1.03
C ILE A 49 -12.40 -20.03 -0.50
N PHE A 50 -13.64 -19.63 -0.19
CA PHE A 50 -14.62 -20.46 0.48
C PHE A 50 -15.39 -21.35 -0.53
N PRO A 51 -15.37 -22.68 -0.38
CA PRO A 51 -16.15 -23.56 -1.23
C PRO A 51 -17.65 -23.50 -0.88
N GLU A 52 -18.50 -23.89 -1.82
CA GLU A 52 -19.94 -24.05 -1.57
C GLU A 52 -20.18 -25.04 -0.42
N ASN A 53 -21.11 -24.71 0.49
CA ASN A 53 -21.49 -25.52 1.65
C ASN A 53 -20.39 -25.76 2.70
N VAL A 54 -19.43 -24.84 2.84
CA VAL A 54 -18.43 -24.89 3.92
C VAL A 54 -19.07 -24.72 5.31
N SER A 55 -18.65 -25.52 6.29
CA SER A 55 -19.11 -25.36 7.67
C SER A 55 -18.45 -24.15 8.33
N GLN A 56 -19.10 -23.55 9.33
CA GLN A 56 -18.52 -22.38 10.02
C GLN A 56 -17.12 -22.65 10.60
N ASN A 57 -16.92 -23.83 11.19
CA ASN A 57 -15.63 -24.20 11.77
C ASN A 57 -14.57 -24.36 10.67
N ASP A 58 -14.92 -25.00 9.56
CA ASP A 58 -13.98 -25.20 8.45
C ASP A 58 -13.65 -23.88 7.75
N SER A 59 -14.61 -22.95 7.64
CA SER A 59 -14.36 -21.61 7.12
C SER A 59 -13.32 -20.86 7.93
N ILE A 60 -13.40 -20.92 9.26
CA ILE A 60 -12.41 -20.27 10.15
C ILE A 60 -11.02 -20.89 9.92
N GLN A 61 -10.94 -22.22 9.88
CA GLN A 61 -9.67 -22.91 9.67
C GLN A 61 -9.07 -22.63 8.30
N LEU A 62 -9.90 -22.55 7.26
CA LEU A 62 -9.50 -22.23 5.90
C LEU A 62 -8.97 -20.80 5.81
N LEU A 63 -9.67 -19.84 6.41
CA LEU A 63 -9.27 -18.44 6.47
C LEU A 63 -7.93 -18.29 7.20
N MET A 64 -7.78 -18.91 8.38
CA MET A 64 -6.54 -18.89 9.14
C MET A 64 -5.38 -19.49 8.35
N ALA A 65 -5.58 -20.64 7.71
CA ALA A 65 -4.55 -21.28 6.89
C ALA A 65 -4.16 -20.43 5.67
N TYR A 66 -5.13 -19.74 5.05
CA TYR A 66 -4.86 -18.81 3.95
C TYR A 66 -4.05 -17.60 4.43
N ALA A 67 -4.48 -16.94 5.51
CA ALA A 67 -3.81 -15.78 6.08
C ALA A 67 -2.36 -16.12 6.47
N ASP A 68 -2.12 -17.26 7.09
CA ASP A 68 -0.78 -17.74 7.44
C ASP A 68 0.13 -17.93 6.21
N ARG A 69 -0.41 -18.56 5.15
CA ARG A 69 0.33 -18.71 3.88
C ARG A 69 0.65 -17.36 3.26
N TRP A 70 -0.31 -16.43 3.28
CA TRP A 70 -0.13 -15.08 2.76
C TRP A 70 0.97 -14.34 3.53
N VAL A 71 0.95 -14.35 4.87
CA VAL A 71 1.98 -13.71 5.71
C VAL A 71 3.37 -14.26 5.39
N ARG A 72 3.52 -15.58 5.32
CA ARG A 72 4.81 -16.21 4.97
C ARG A 72 5.29 -15.80 3.59
N LYS A 73 4.39 -15.72 2.61
CA LYS A 73 4.70 -15.25 1.25
C LYS A 73 5.20 -13.81 1.27
N GLN A 74 4.53 -12.90 1.98
CA GLN A 74 4.96 -11.50 2.06
C GLN A 74 6.33 -11.35 2.74
N LEU A 75 6.59 -12.10 3.81
CA LEU A 75 7.91 -12.10 4.46
C LEU A 75 9.01 -12.61 3.53
N LEU A 76 8.73 -13.66 2.75
CA LEU A 76 9.67 -14.21 1.77
C LEU A 76 9.96 -13.20 0.64
N LEU A 77 8.92 -12.57 0.08
CA LEU A 77 9.05 -11.53 -0.93
C LEU A 77 9.89 -10.35 -0.43
N ASN A 78 9.60 -9.86 0.78
CA ASN A 78 10.36 -8.76 1.38
C ASN A 78 11.84 -9.12 1.56
N ARG A 79 12.14 -10.36 1.97
CA ARG A 79 13.52 -10.84 2.08
C ARG A 79 14.19 -10.94 0.71
N ALA A 80 13.48 -11.42 -0.30
CA ALA A 80 13.99 -11.48 -1.67
C ALA A 80 14.35 -10.07 -2.17
N GLU A 81 13.43 -9.10 -2.05
CA GLU A 81 13.64 -7.71 -2.45
C GLU A 81 14.86 -7.06 -1.78
N LYS A 82 15.09 -7.36 -0.49
CA LYS A 82 16.25 -6.87 0.26
C LYS A 82 17.57 -7.52 -0.17
N ASN A 83 17.52 -8.77 -0.60
CA ASN A 83 18.71 -9.55 -0.99
C ASN A 83 19.08 -9.42 -2.47
N LEU A 84 18.20 -8.87 -3.32
CA LEU A 84 18.54 -8.54 -4.70
C LEU A 84 19.58 -7.40 -4.70
N ASN A 85 20.70 -7.62 -5.40
CA ASN A 85 21.68 -6.57 -5.62
C ASN A 85 21.11 -5.48 -6.56
N ASP A 86 21.69 -4.27 -6.53
CA ASP A 86 21.19 -3.14 -7.33
C ASP A 86 21.16 -3.44 -8.84
N ALA A 87 22.03 -4.33 -9.31
CA ALA A 87 22.05 -4.79 -10.70
C ALA A 87 20.80 -5.61 -11.07
N GLN A 88 20.27 -6.44 -10.18
CA GLN A 88 19.06 -7.24 -10.41
C GLN A 88 17.77 -6.42 -10.32
N LYS A 89 17.73 -5.38 -9.47
CA LYS A 89 16.59 -4.45 -9.39
C LYS A 89 16.40 -3.64 -10.69
N ASN A 90 17.50 -3.36 -11.40
CA ASN A 90 17.46 -2.62 -12.65
C ASN A 90 16.90 -3.44 -13.82
N VAL A 91 17.06 -4.78 -13.79
CA VAL A 91 16.48 -5.68 -14.80
C VAL A 91 14.96 -5.64 -14.78
N THR A 92 14.32 -5.56 -13.61
CA THR A 92 12.86 -5.43 -13.50
C THR A 92 12.35 -4.13 -14.14
N LYS A 93 13.05 -3.00 -13.95
CA LYS A 93 12.73 -1.73 -14.62
C LYS A 93 12.80 -1.86 -16.14
N GLN A 94 13.85 -2.51 -16.65
CA GLN A 94 14.02 -2.71 -18.08
C GLN A 94 12.95 -3.62 -18.69
N ILE A 95 12.44 -4.60 -17.95
CA ILE A 95 11.38 -5.49 -18.44
C ILE A 95 10.02 -4.77 -18.51
N GLU A 96 9.71 -3.90 -17.54
CA GLU A 96 8.46 -3.13 -17.55
C GLU A 96 8.44 -2.06 -18.66
N ASP A 97 9.58 -1.42 -18.95
CA ASP A 97 9.73 -0.50 -20.09
C ASP A 97 9.53 -1.19 -21.46
N TYR A 98 9.67 -2.52 -21.53
CA TYR A 98 9.41 -3.31 -22.75
C TYR A 98 7.97 -3.81 -22.88
N ARG A 99 7.19 -3.78 -21.79
CA ARG A 99 5.78 -4.20 -21.78
C ARG A 99 4.80 -3.07 -22.11
N SER A 100 5.28 -1.83 -22.16
CA SER A 100 4.51 -0.62 -22.49
C SER A 100 4.51 -0.32 -23.98
#